data_AF-A0AA46X357-F1
#
_entry.id   AF-A0AA46X357-F1
#
_cell.length_a   1.000
_cell.length_b   1.000
_cell.length_c   1.000
_cell.angle_alpha   90.00
_cell.angle_beta   90.00
_cell.angle_gamma   90.00
#
_symmetry.space_group_name_H-M   'P 1'
#
loop_
_entity.id
_entity.type
_entity.pdbx_description
1 polymer ?
#
loop_
_entity_poly.entity_id
_entity_poly.type
_entity_poly.pdbx_seq_one_letter_code
_entity_poly.pdbx_strand_id
1 'polypeptide(L)'
;MSSSAYQRLSADDRRDMMAARKGRAQKKESQVERLARSIIEHNSPVRLEPHDDGSENGMVDYQVFGKSESARESHLRIGVLEVGSITNSDFRSSYNQYTKRFKGFDTSSLSECWAVMCEFGVVFRRLEERLIPLLRKMEVRGLKSLARDRSDAGTTELEQECAAIAGVVQVLQIPAGQRTTRVAIDFMWHTTGVTNPDSTLEVVEAFLSSNEKDPVGIRRKVMSDPALPYHGVCLHLDGAPESVPNSGFTEYRQFATPLECDVMPTRPPNLPPGFTDLWLIGKFRRGWHWNSDSGWTFVVAPSSVGRSDPDSPSVRSGSIGADLSDSVP
;
A
#
# COMPACT_ATOMS: atom_id res chain seq x y z
N MET A 1 -19.35 12.52 -53.01
CA MET A 1 -18.84 13.11 -51.75
C MET A 1 -18.04 12.05 -51.02
N SER A 2 -16.70 12.06 -51.15
CA SER A 2 -15.81 11.20 -50.38
C SER A 2 -14.47 11.92 -50.25
N SER A 3 -14.14 12.37 -49.04
CA SER A 3 -12.88 13.02 -48.70
C SER A 3 -12.19 12.16 -47.65
N SER A 4 -11.19 11.41 -48.09
CA SER A 4 -10.28 10.64 -47.24
C SER A 4 -8.93 11.36 -47.22
N ALA A 5 -8.78 12.31 -46.29
CA ALA A 5 -7.52 12.97 -46.02
C ALA A 5 -6.66 12.11 -45.08
N TYR A 6 -5.90 11.17 -45.64
CA TYR A 6 -4.76 10.56 -44.94
C TYR A 6 -3.56 11.50 -45.07
N GLN A 7 -3.36 12.39 -44.09
CA GLN A 7 -2.12 13.14 -43.96
C GLN A 7 -0.97 12.18 -43.66
N ARG A 8 -0.01 12.08 -44.59
CA ARG A 8 1.23 11.32 -44.41
C ARG A 8 2.11 12.06 -43.41
N LEU A 9 2.20 11.54 -42.18
CA LEU A 9 3.18 11.99 -41.19
C LEU A 9 4.58 11.99 -41.80
N SER A 10 5.31 13.10 -41.62
CA SER A 10 6.66 13.29 -42.16
C SER A 10 7.66 12.31 -41.52
N ALA A 11 8.80 12.10 -42.15
CA ALA A 11 9.85 11.23 -41.61
C ALA A 11 10.37 11.73 -40.25
N ASP A 12 10.34 13.05 -40.04
CA ASP A 12 10.75 13.68 -38.78
C ASP A 12 9.66 13.55 -37.71
N ASP A 13 8.37 13.66 -38.06
CA ASP A 13 7.26 13.34 -37.13
C ASP A 13 7.35 11.89 -36.66
N ARG A 14 7.70 10.95 -37.56
CA ARG A 14 7.88 9.53 -37.19
C ARG A 14 9.10 9.32 -36.31
N ARG A 15 10.19 10.07 -36.53
CA ARG A 15 11.39 10.00 -35.68
C ARG A 15 11.13 10.57 -34.29
N ASP A 16 10.44 11.69 -34.19
CA ASP A 16 10.09 12.31 -32.91
C ASP A 16 9.05 11.49 -32.14
N MET A 17 8.10 10.86 -32.84
CA MET A 17 7.17 9.91 -32.21
C MET A 17 7.87 8.62 -31.76
N MET A 18 8.88 8.14 -32.50
CA MET A 18 9.74 7.00 -32.11
C MET A 18 10.69 7.36 -30.97
N ALA A 19 11.19 8.59 -30.91
CA ALA A 19 12.04 9.10 -29.84
C ALA A 19 11.22 9.38 -28.56
N ALA A 20 10.00 9.89 -28.68
CA ALA A 20 9.04 10.01 -27.59
C ALA A 20 8.52 8.65 -27.10
N ARG A 21 8.35 7.66 -28.01
CA ARG A 21 8.12 6.26 -27.65
C ARG A 21 9.32 5.62 -26.96
N LYS A 22 10.55 5.84 -27.43
CA LYS A 22 11.78 5.39 -26.74
C LYS A 22 12.01 6.08 -25.39
N GLY A 23 11.62 7.34 -25.26
CA GLY A 23 11.68 8.10 -24.01
C GLY A 23 10.61 7.68 -22.99
N ARG A 24 9.48 7.12 -23.45
CA ARG A 24 8.44 6.54 -22.58
C ARG A 24 8.66 5.05 -22.28
N ALA A 25 9.22 4.29 -23.22
CA ALA A 25 9.59 2.87 -23.10
C ALA A 25 10.81 2.61 -22.19
N GLN A 26 11.34 3.63 -21.51
CA GLN A 26 12.34 3.49 -20.45
C GLN A 26 11.76 3.86 -19.09
N LYS A 27 10.47 3.59 -18.85
CA LYS A 27 10.00 3.52 -17.47
C LYS A 27 10.66 2.30 -16.82
N LYS A 28 11.70 2.57 -16.03
CA LYS A 28 12.34 1.58 -15.17
C LYS A 28 11.25 0.99 -14.26
N GLU A 29 11.18 -0.33 -14.22
CA GLU A 29 10.40 -1.14 -13.28
C GLU A 29 10.28 -0.44 -11.92
N SER A 30 9.06 -0.28 -11.41
CA SER A 30 8.80 0.39 -10.13
C SER A 30 9.48 -0.36 -8.98
N GLN A 31 9.61 0.27 -7.81
CA GLN A 31 10.20 -0.42 -6.64
C GLN A 31 9.34 -1.61 -6.20
N VAL A 32 8.02 -1.51 -6.34
CA VAL A 32 7.06 -2.57 -5.99
C VAL A 32 7.16 -3.72 -6.99
N GLU A 33 7.17 -3.42 -8.29
CA GLU A 33 7.41 -4.39 -9.36
C GLU A 33 8.75 -5.12 -9.16
N ARG A 34 9.85 -4.39 -8.95
CA ARG A 34 11.17 -4.99 -8.66
C ARG A 34 11.15 -5.94 -7.48
N LEU A 35 10.45 -5.57 -6.40
CA LEU A 35 10.32 -6.41 -5.22
C LEU A 35 9.49 -7.66 -5.53
N ALA A 36 8.34 -7.51 -6.19
CA ALA A 36 7.50 -8.61 -6.63
C ALA A 36 8.29 -9.60 -7.48
N ARG A 37 9.02 -9.12 -8.50
CA ARG A 37 9.87 -9.97 -9.33
C ARG A 37 10.91 -10.72 -8.50
N SER A 38 11.59 -10.02 -7.60
CA SER A 38 12.64 -10.64 -6.78
C SER A 38 12.10 -11.74 -5.87
N ILE A 39 10.88 -11.59 -5.33
CA ILE A 39 10.22 -12.60 -4.51
C ILE A 39 9.77 -13.77 -5.39
N ILE A 40 9.08 -13.50 -6.50
CA ILE A 40 8.51 -14.55 -7.35
C ILE A 40 9.62 -15.41 -7.96
N GLU A 41 10.67 -14.80 -8.52
CA GLU A 41 11.78 -15.54 -9.11
C GLU A 41 12.62 -16.29 -8.06
N HIS A 42 12.58 -15.89 -6.79
CA HIS A 42 13.25 -16.59 -5.70
C HIS A 42 12.46 -17.80 -5.21
N ASN A 43 11.13 -17.72 -5.19
CA ASN A 43 10.25 -18.73 -4.60
C ASN A 43 9.57 -19.63 -5.63
N SER A 44 9.71 -19.36 -6.94
CA SER A 44 9.09 -20.16 -8.01
C SER A 44 10.05 -20.43 -9.17
N PRO A 45 9.89 -21.58 -9.88
CA PRO A 45 10.68 -21.93 -11.06
C PRO A 45 10.25 -21.13 -12.30
N VAL A 46 9.99 -19.84 -12.15
CA VAL A 46 9.65 -18.93 -13.25
C VAL A 46 10.63 -17.78 -13.35
N ARG A 47 10.72 -17.20 -14.53
CA ARG A 47 11.45 -15.97 -14.85
C ARG A 47 10.46 -14.95 -15.38
N LEU A 48 10.63 -13.71 -14.95
CA LEU A 48 9.74 -12.61 -15.29
C LEU A 48 10.49 -11.60 -16.16
N GLU A 49 9.97 -11.36 -17.37
CA GLU A 49 10.46 -10.31 -18.25
C GLU A 49 9.49 -9.12 -18.24
N PRO A 50 9.96 -7.90 -17.92
CA PRO A 50 9.12 -6.70 -18.00
C PRO A 50 8.51 -6.55 -19.39
N HIS A 51 7.21 -6.30 -19.43
CA HIS A 51 6.42 -6.21 -20.66
C HIS A 51 5.64 -4.91 -20.80
N ASP A 52 5.32 -4.23 -19.69
CA ASP A 52 4.71 -2.90 -19.76
C ASP A 52 5.74 -1.85 -20.22
N ASP A 53 5.43 -1.14 -21.31
CA ASP A 53 6.23 -0.04 -21.86
C ASP A 53 5.74 1.35 -21.38
N GLY A 54 4.77 1.37 -20.46
CA GLY A 54 4.17 2.57 -19.91
C GLY A 54 3.14 3.24 -20.83
N SER A 55 2.70 2.55 -21.89
CA SER A 55 1.52 2.97 -22.65
C SER A 55 0.23 2.63 -21.89
N GLU A 56 -0.78 3.50 -21.96
CA GLU A 56 -2.08 3.31 -21.28
C GLU A 56 -2.85 2.04 -21.75
N ASN A 57 -2.31 1.30 -22.72
CA ASN A 57 -2.97 0.20 -23.41
C ASN A 57 -2.62 -1.16 -22.80
N GLY A 58 -3.22 -1.46 -21.66
CA GLY A 58 -3.65 -2.84 -21.33
C GLY A 58 -2.58 -3.94 -21.33
N MET A 59 -1.30 -3.61 -21.22
CA MET A 59 -0.24 -4.60 -21.08
C MET A 59 -0.09 -5.01 -19.62
N VAL A 60 0.20 -6.29 -19.43
CA VAL A 60 0.62 -6.85 -18.15
C VAL A 60 2.03 -6.37 -17.81
N ASP A 61 2.33 -6.26 -16.53
CA ASP A 61 3.66 -5.85 -16.08
C ASP A 61 4.76 -6.83 -16.52
N TYR A 62 4.47 -8.14 -16.51
CA TYR A 62 5.43 -9.17 -16.90
C TYR A 62 4.89 -10.25 -17.82
N GLN A 63 5.76 -10.72 -18.72
CA GLN A 63 5.66 -12.05 -19.33
C GLN A 63 6.36 -13.08 -18.44
N VAL A 64 5.75 -14.26 -18.33
CA VAL A 64 6.22 -15.35 -17.46
C VAL A 64 6.81 -16.46 -18.32
N PHE A 65 8.02 -16.89 -17.98
CA PHE A 65 8.76 -17.97 -18.64
C PHE A 65 9.10 -19.06 -17.64
N GLY A 66 8.97 -20.34 -18.04
CA GLY A 66 9.42 -21.45 -17.20
C GLY A 66 10.95 -21.49 -17.08
N LYS A 67 11.48 -21.73 -15.88
CA LYS A 67 12.90 -22.05 -15.67
C LYS A 67 13.10 -23.55 -15.85
N SER A 68 13.31 -24.00 -17.09
CA SER A 68 13.80 -25.35 -17.36
C SER A 68 15.33 -25.37 -17.35
N GLU A 69 15.93 -26.49 -16.94
CA GLU A 69 17.37 -26.75 -17.09
C GLU A 69 17.81 -26.79 -18.56
N SER A 70 16.86 -27.01 -19.49
CA SER A 70 17.13 -26.97 -20.92
C SER A 70 17.00 -25.55 -21.49
N ALA A 71 18.08 -25.04 -22.11
CA ALA A 71 18.13 -23.71 -22.72
C ALA A 71 17.08 -23.46 -23.82
N ARG A 72 16.44 -24.53 -24.35
CA ARG A 72 15.36 -24.43 -25.34
C ARG A 72 13.99 -24.19 -24.71
N GLU A 73 13.74 -24.71 -23.51
CA GLU A 73 12.47 -24.54 -22.81
C GLU A 73 12.46 -23.31 -21.90
N SER A 74 13.65 -22.79 -21.51
CA SER A 74 13.80 -21.55 -20.73
C SER A 74 13.32 -20.28 -21.44
N HIS A 75 12.94 -20.38 -22.71
CA HIS A 75 12.39 -19.30 -23.54
C HIS A 75 10.90 -19.48 -23.85
N LEU A 76 10.24 -20.53 -23.36
CA LEU A 76 8.81 -20.70 -23.57
C LEU A 76 8.05 -19.74 -22.65
N ARG A 77 7.35 -18.77 -23.25
CA ARG A 77 6.38 -17.93 -22.56
C ARG A 77 5.23 -18.84 -22.12
N ILE A 78 5.07 -19.00 -20.81
CA ILE A 78 4.02 -19.81 -20.20
C ILE A 78 2.88 -18.95 -19.67
N GLY A 79 3.04 -17.62 -19.61
CA GLY A 79 2.00 -16.79 -19.02
C GLY A 79 2.27 -15.32 -18.92
N VAL A 80 1.46 -14.71 -18.06
CA VAL A 80 1.49 -13.30 -17.72
C VAL A 80 1.32 -13.09 -16.22
N LEU A 81 1.84 -11.98 -15.71
CA LEU A 81 1.71 -11.57 -14.31
C LEU A 81 1.47 -10.06 -14.25
N GLU A 82 0.46 -9.67 -13.48
CA GLU A 82 0.19 -8.27 -13.13
C GLU A 82 0.54 -8.00 -11.66
N VAL A 83 1.19 -6.88 -11.38
CA VAL A 83 1.49 -6.38 -10.05
C VAL A 83 0.54 -5.25 -9.69
N GLY A 84 -0.33 -5.51 -8.72
CA GLY A 84 -1.24 -4.54 -8.16
C GLY A 84 -0.91 -4.18 -6.72
N SER A 85 -1.64 -3.21 -6.18
CA SER A 85 -1.75 -2.99 -4.74
C SER A 85 -3.22 -2.95 -4.38
N ILE A 86 -3.60 -3.61 -3.28
CA ILE A 86 -4.91 -3.35 -2.68
C ILE A 86 -4.73 -2.06 -1.90
N THR A 87 -5.13 -0.95 -2.50
CA THR A 87 -5.14 0.36 -1.82
C THR A 87 -6.49 1.01 -2.00
N ASN A 88 -7.09 1.48 -0.91
CA ASN A 88 -8.27 2.33 -1.01
C ASN A 88 -7.85 3.60 -1.79
N SER A 89 -8.63 3.99 -2.79
CA SER A 89 -8.37 5.23 -3.55
C SER A 89 -8.19 6.47 -2.65
N ASP A 90 -8.89 6.51 -1.52
CA ASP A 90 -8.77 7.54 -0.50
C ASP A 90 -7.42 7.47 0.22
N PHE A 91 -6.93 6.28 0.56
CA PHE A 91 -5.58 6.09 1.09
C PHE A 91 -4.54 6.60 0.09
N ARG A 92 -4.62 6.18 -1.17
CA ARG A 92 -3.67 6.61 -2.21
C ARG A 92 -3.70 8.13 -2.39
N SER A 93 -4.88 8.74 -2.34
CA SER A 93 -5.06 10.20 -2.40
C SER A 93 -4.46 10.89 -1.18
N SER A 94 -4.82 10.47 0.04
CA SER A 94 -4.33 11.04 1.29
C SER A 94 -2.82 10.87 1.44
N TYR A 95 -2.25 9.71 1.13
CA TYR A 95 -0.81 9.45 1.17
C TYR A 95 -0.05 10.31 0.15
N ASN A 96 -0.57 10.46 -1.07
CA ASN A 96 0.02 11.36 -2.06
C ASN A 96 -0.04 12.83 -1.61
N GLN A 97 -1.14 13.27 -0.98
CA GLN A 97 -1.26 14.63 -0.45
C GLN A 97 -0.30 14.86 0.72
N TYR A 98 -0.18 13.88 1.63
CA TYR A 98 0.76 13.88 2.73
C TYR A 98 2.21 14.02 2.26
N THR A 99 2.66 13.05 1.45
CA THR A 99 4.06 12.97 0.99
C THR A 99 4.47 14.17 0.16
N LYS A 100 3.55 14.77 -0.62
CA LYS A 100 3.83 15.91 -1.48
C LYS A 100 3.64 17.27 -0.82
N ARG A 101 2.72 17.41 0.15
CA ARG A 101 2.23 18.73 0.59
C ARG A 101 2.10 18.94 2.08
N PHE A 102 1.88 17.91 2.90
CA PHE A 102 1.39 18.11 4.27
C PHE A 102 2.20 17.29 5.28
N LYS A 103 3.39 17.76 5.66
CA LYS A 103 4.14 17.23 6.81
C LYS A 103 3.85 17.98 8.12
N GLY A 104 3.13 19.09 8.02
CA GLY A 104 2.95 20.04 9.11
C GLY A 104 2.88 21.47 8.60
N PHE A 105 2.71 22.40 9.53
CA PHE A 105 2.73 23.84 9.27
C PHE A 105 3.24 24.59 10.50
N ASP A 106 3.77 25.79 10.25
CA ASP A 106 4.17 26.73 11.29
C ASP A 106 3.12 27.81 11.44
N THR A 107 2.87 28.22 12.68
CA THR A 107 1.97 29.34 12.98
C THR A 107 2.46 30.07 14.22
N SER A 108 2.37 31.40 14.21
CA SER A 108 2.69 32.25 15.37
C SER A 108 1.55 32.32 16.38
N SER A 109 0.39 31.75 16.05
CA SER A 109 -0.80 31.77 16.90
C SER A 109 -0.80 30.71 18.01
N LEU A 110 0.15 29.78 17.95
CA LEU A 110 0.34 28.70 18.92
C LEU A 110 1.69 28.87 19.62
N SER A 111 1.68 28.68 20.93
CA SER A 111 2.88 28.76 21.76
C SER A 111 3.58 27.41 21.89
N GLU A 112 2.82 26.32 21.79
CA GLU A 112 3.26 24.95 22.01
C GLU A 112 3.41 24.19 20.69
N CYS A 113 4.21 23.12 20.72
CA CYS A 113 4.35 22.23 19.56
C CYS A 113 3.36 21.06 19.64
N TRP A 114 2.80 20.68 18.50
CA TRP A 114 1.71 19.71 18.40
C TRP A 114 1.98 18.64 17.36
N ALA A 115 1.60 17.41 17.65
CA ALA A 115 1.48 16.31 16.70
C ALA A 115 0.00 15.96 16.54
N VAL A 116 -0.48 15.94 15.30
CA VAL A 116 -1.87 15.63 14.95
C VAL A 116 -1.85 14.33 14.16
N MET A 117 -2.46 13.29 14.73
CA MET A 117 -2.63 12.00 14.10
C MET A 117 -3.93 11.99 13.30
N CYS A 118 -3.83 11.62 12.03
CA CYS A 118 -4.94 11.52 11.11
C CYS A 118 -5.19 10.07 10.65
N GLU A 119 -6.45 9.70 10.45
CA GLU A 119 -6.89 8.55 9.66
C GLU A 119 -6.71 8.81 8.15
N PHE A 120 -6.67 7.74 7.37
CA PHE A 120 -6.75 7.81 5.91
C PHE A 120 -8.11 8.36 5.47
N GLY A 121 -8.14 9.09 4.34
CA GLY A 121 -9.32 9.83 3.91
C GLY A 121 -9.45 11.23 4.52
N VAL A 122 -8.51 11.66 5.36
CA VAL A 122 -8.48 13.04 5.87
C VAL A 122 -8.50 14.07 4.74
N VAL A 123 -9.39 15.05 4.87
CA VAL A 123 -9.49 16.16 3.93
C VAL A 123 -8.44 17.20 4.31
N PHE A 124 -7.33 17.27 3.58
CA PHE A 124 -6.26 18.23 3.85
C PHE A 124 -6.62 19.68 3.51
N ARG A 125 -7.60 19.90 2.63
CA ARG A 125 -8.05 21.24 2.27
C ARG A 125 -8.49 21.98 3.53
N ARG A 126 -7.88 23.14 3.80
CA ARG A 126 -8.16 23.98 4.98
C ARG A 126 -8.03 23.22 6.31
N LEU A 127 -7.17 22.21 6.37
CA LEU A 127 -6.93 21.48 7.63
C LEU A 127 -6.31 22.40 8.68
N GLU A 128 -5.37 23.26 8.29
CA GLU A 128 -4.76 24.28 9.16
C GLU A 128 -5.79 25.23 9.79
N GLU A 129 -6.67 25.82 8.96
CA GLU A 129 -7.74 26.74 9.43
C GLU A 129 -8.67 26.09 10.45
N ARG A 130 -8.87 24.76 10.37
CA ARG A 130 -9.69 23.99 11.30
C ARG A 130 -8.92 23.56 12.56
N LEU A 131 -7.64 23.24 12.44
CA LEU A 131 -6.81 22.79 13.55
C LEU A 131 -6.39 23.93 14.47
N ILE A 132 -5.99 25.08 13.94
CA ILE A 132 -5.47 26.19 14.75
C ILE A 132 -6.44 26.60 15.89
N PRO A 133 -7.75 26.80 15.65
CA PRO A 133 -8.69 27.14 16.72
C PRO A 133 -8.77 26.07 17.81
N LEU A 134 -8.79 24.79 17.43
CA LEU A 134 -8.83 23.66 18.36
C LEU A 134 -7.57 23.61 19.23
N LEU A 135 -6.39 23.67 18.60
CA LEU A 135 -5.09 23.64 19.29
C LEU A 135 -4.94 24.80 20.26
N ARG A 136 -5.39 26.00 19.86
CA ARG A 136 -5.35 27.17 20.74
C ARG A 136 -6.25 27.02 21.95
N LYS A 137 -7.45 26.44 21.79
CA LYS A 137 -8.32 26.13 22.93
C LYS A 137 -7.68 25.11 23.87
N MET A 138 -6.97 24.11 23.33
CA MET A 138 -6.21 23.16 24.13
C MET A 138 -5.09 23.83 24.94
N GLU A 139 -4.31 24.73 24.33
CA GLU A 139 -3.27 25.51 25.03
C GLU A 139 -3.86 26.34 26.18
N VAL A 140 -4.94 27.07 25.91
CA VAL A 140 -5.61 27.91 26.93
C VAL A 140 -6.13 27.08 28.11
N ARG A 141 -6.59 25.85 27.85
CA ARG A 141 -7.06 24.92 28.89
C ARG A 141 -5.93 24.08 29.52
N GLY A 142 -4.68 24.24 29.08
CA GLY A 142 -3.54 23.47 29.57
C GLY A 142 -3.61 21.97 29.24
N LEU A 143 -4.37 21.59 28.21
CA LEU A 143 -4.52 20.19 27.80
C LEU A 143 -3.33 19.75 26.97
N LYS A 144 -2.75 18.59 27.27
CA LYS A 144 -1.59 18.06 26.53
C LYS A 144 -1.97 17.03 25.46
N SER A 145 -3.19 16.52 25.50
CA SER A 145 -3.64 15.50 24.58
C SER A 145 -5.15 15.53 24.43
N LEU A 146 -5.63 15.15 23.25
CA LEU A 146 -7.02 14.92 22.95
C LEU A 146 -7.10 13.70 22.02
N ALA A 147 -7.99 12.77 22.31
CA ALA A 147 -8.19 11.57 21.50
C ALA A 147 -9.68 11.39 21.24
N ARG A 148 -10.01 10.91 20.05
CA ARG A 148 -11.35 10.43 19.73
C ARG A 148 -11.70 9.30 20.72
N ASP A 149 -12.90 9.33 21.26
CA ASP A 149 -13.46 8.27 22.13
C ASP A 149 -12.87 8.12 23.55
N ARG A 150 -12.00 9.04 24.00
CA ARG A 150 -11.84 9.26 25.45
C ARG A 150 -13.02 10.09 25.93
N SER A 151 -13.61 9.71 27.07
CA SER A 151 -14.73 10.43 27.67
C SER A 151 -14.28 11.01 29.00
N ASP A 152 -13.70 12.22 28.95
CA ASP A 152 -13.48 13.02 30.14
C ASP A 152 -14.52 14.15 30.16
N ALA A 153 -15.26 14.28 31.25
CA ALA A 153 -16.37 15.25 31.35
C ALA A 153 -15.93 16.72 31.17
N GLY A 154 -14.62 17.02 31.35
CA GLY A 154 -14.03 18.34 31.15
C GLY A 154 -13.59 18.64 29.71
N THR A 155 -13.59 17.65 28.81
CA THR A 155 -13.07 17.77 27.43
C THR A 155 -14.10 17.45 26.35
N THR A 156 -15.33 17.08 26.71
CA THR A 156 -16.39 16.69 25.76
C THR A 156 -16.60 17.67 24.61
N GLU A 157 -16.59 18.98 24.87
CA GLU A 157 -16.72 20.00 23.81
C GLU A 157 -15.56 19.94 22.81
N LEU A 158 -14.33 19.80 23.30
CA LEU A 158 -13.14 19.73 22.45
C LEU A 158 -13.06 18.39 21.71
N GLU A 159 -13.49 17.29 22.34
CA GLU A 159 -13.61 15.98 21.71
C GLU A 159 -14.59 16.04 20.53
N GLN A 160 -15.73 16.71 20.70
CA GLN A 160 -16.71 16.92 19.63
C GLN A 160 -16.14 17.81 18.50
N GLU A 161 -15.43 18.89 18.85
CA GLU A 161 -14.75 19.74 17.86
C GLU A 161 -13.67 18.96 17.09
N CYS A 162 -12.89 18.11 17.78
CA CYS A 162 -11.89 17.26 17.16
C CYS A 162 -12.53 16.22 16.23
N ALA A 163 -13.60 15.56 16.67
CA ALA A 163 -14.36 14.61 15.87
C ALA A 163 -15.03 15.26 14.64
N ALA A 164 -15.37 16.55 14.71
CA ALA A 164 -15.89 17.32 13.58
C ALA A 164 -14.80 17.61 12.51
N ILE A 165 -13.51 17.53 12.86
CA ILE A 165 -12.42 17.59 11.89
C ILE A 165 -12.24 16.20 11.28
N ALA A 166 -13.02 15.91 10.24
CA ALA A 166 -13.02 14.61 9.56
C ALA A 166 -11.60 14.07 9.30
N GLY A 167 -11.33 12.89 9.85
CA GLY A 167 -10.07 12.18 9.73
C GLY A 167 -9.01 12.55 10.77
N VAL A 168 -9.24 13.47 11.71
CA VAL A 168 -8.35 13.66 12.87
C VAL A 168 -8.79 12.73 14.00
N VAL A 169 -7.85 11.98 14.56
CA VAL A 169 -8.13 10.97 15.61
C VAL A 169 -7.44 11.27 16.92
N GLN A 170 -6.28 11.92 16.88
CA GLN A 170 -5.54 12.25 18.08
C GLN A 170 -4.74 13.53 17.88
N VAL A 171 -4.64 14.30 18.95
CA VAL A 171 -3.81 15.48 19.05
C VAL A 171 -2.97 15.36 20.31
N LEU A 172 -1.67 15.59 20.18
CA LEU A 172 -0.69 15.44 21.26
C LEU A 172 0.23 16.65 21.27
N GLN A 173 0.42 17.27 22.43
CA GLN A 173 1.48 18.23 22.64
C GLN A 173 2.81 17.47 22.65
N ILE A 174 3.80 18.00 21.93
CA ILE A 174 5.15 17.44 21.86
C ILE A 174 6.17 18.48 22.34
N PRO A 175 7.31 18.05 22.92
CA PRO A 175 8.38 18.96 23.28
C PRO A 175 8.90 19.78 22.08
N ALA A 176 9.22 21.04 22.33
CA ALA A 176 9.81 21.92 21.33
C ALA A 176 11.11 21.32 20.75
N GLY A 177 11.27 21.42 19.43
CA GLY A 177 12.45 20.91 18.71
C GLY A 177 12.40 19.42 18.32
N GLN A 178 11.40 18.64 18.75
CA GLN A 178 11.25 17.25 18.28
C GLN A 178 10.84 17.14 16.81
N ARG A 179 10.15 18.15 16.28
CA ARG A 179 9.70 18.23 14.89
C ARG A 179 10.17 19.55 14.28
N THR A 180 10.26 19.57 12.96
CA THR A 180 10.70 20.74 12.19
C THR A 180 9.65 21.85 12.10
N THR A 181 8.38 21.56 12.43
CA THR A 181 7.26 22.49 12.38
C THR A 181 6.52 22.54 13.71
N ARG A 182 5.83 23.66 13.97
CA ARG A 182 5.00 23.88 15.17
C ARG A 182 3.88 22.85 15.28
N VAL A 183 3.18 22.58 14.18
CA VAL A 183 2.19 21.52 14.09
C VAL A 183 2.72 20.49 13.10
N ALA A 184 2.96 19.27 13.56
CA ALA A 184 3.28 18.12 12.72
C ALA A 184 2.00 17.35 12.45
N ILE A 185 1.77 17.00 11.17
CA ILE A 185 0.70 16.08 10.80
C ILE A 185 1.35 14.73 10.58
N ASP A 186 0.82 13.71 11.23
CA ASP A 186 1.22 12.32 11.08
C ASP A 186 -0.04 11.50 10.74
N PHE A 187 0.15 10.37 10.08
CA PHE A 187 -0.92 9.39 9.95
C PHE A 187 -0.87 8.45 11.14
N MET A 188 -2.04 8.08 11.63
CA MET A 188 -2.14 6.97 12.55
C MET A 188 -1.83 5.70 11.75
N TRP A 189 -0.55 5.32 11.75
CA TRP A 189 -0.06 4.07 11.18
C TRP A 189 -0.45 2.86 12.06
N HIS A 190 -1.09 3.12 13.20
CA HIS A 190 -1.43 2.14 14.22
C HIS A 190 -2.80 1.50 13.93
N THR A 191 -2.72 0.34 13.30
CA THR A 191 -3.41 -0.92 13.65
C THR A 191 -4.63 -0.85 14.58
N THR A 192 -5.82 -0.87 14.00
CA THR A 192 -6.96 -1.59 14.58
C THR A 192 -7.49 -2.49 13.47
N GLY A 193 -7.48 -3.80 13.65
CA GLY A 193 -7.91 -4.72 12.62
C GLY A 193 -7.35 -6.11 12.88
N VAL A 194 -8.20 -7.12 12.73
CA VAL A 194 -7.84 -8.51 13.00
C VAL A 194 -6.84 -8.98 11.93
N THR A 195 -5.69 -9.52 12.34
CA THR A 195 -4.65 -10.10 11.48
C THR A 195 -5.04 -11.48 10.92
N ASN A 196 -6.34 -11.78 10.85
CA ASN A 196 -6.81 -13.06 10.40
C ASN A 196 -6.49 -13.23 8.90
N PRO A 197 -5.69 -14.25 8.52
CA PRO A 197 -5.35 -14.47 7.13
C PRO A 197 -6.57 -14.77 6.25
N ASP A 198 -7.60 -15.42 6.80
CA ASP A 198 -8.84 -15.70 6.07
C ASP A 198 -9.64 -14.42 5.82
N SER A 199 -9.66 -13.47 6.76
CA SER A 199 -10.30 -12.16 6.56
C SER A 199 -9.56 -11.32 5.52
N THR A 200 -8.22 -11.38 5.50
CA THR A 200 -7.45 -10.74 4.41
C THR A 200 -7.80 -11.35 3.06
N LEU A 201 -7.89 -12.68 3.01
CA LEU A 201 -8.24 -13.41 1.80
C LEU A 201 -9.65 -13.02 1.29
N GLU A 202 -10.63 -12.91 2.17
CA GLU A 202 -11.99 -12.46 1.81
C GLU A 202 -11.98 -11.06 1.15
N VAL A 203 -11.16 -10.14 1.65
CA VAL A 203 -11.04 -8.81 1.02
C VAL A 203 -10.35 -8.87 -0.33
N VAL A 204 -9.31 -9.68 -0.47
CA VAL A 204 -8.63 -9.90 -1.75
C VAL A 204 -9.60 -10.45 -2.80
N GLU A 205 -10.42 -11.43 -2.42
CA GLU A 205 -11.43 -12.04 -3.30
C GLU A 205 -12.49 -11.04 -3.70
N ALA A 206 -13.00 -10.26 -2.73
CA ALA A 206 -13.97 -9.21 -2.99
C ALA A 206 -13.38 -8.14 -3.92
N PHE A 207 -12.11 -7.77 -3.74
CA PHE A 207 -11.40 -6.80 -4.60
C PHE A 207 -11.30 -7.31 -6.02
N LEU A 208 -10.73 -8.50 -6.19
CA LEU A 208 -10.54 -9.10 -7.51
C LEU A 208 -11.87 -9.39 -8.20
N SER A 209 -12.98 -9.53 -7.47
CA SER A 209 -14.33 -9.72 -8.00
C SER A 209 -15.08 -8.41 -8.26
N SER A 210 -14.61 -7.27 -7.76
CA SER A 210 -15.35 -5.99 -7.85
C SER A 210 -15.34 -5.41 -9.27
N ASN A 211 -16.29 -4.51 -9.55
CA ASN A 211 -16.39 -3.78 -10.82
C ASN A 211 -15.62 -2.45 -10.81
N GLU A 212 -14.74 -2.24 -9.83
CA GLU A 212 -13.91 -1.04 -9.77
C GLU A 212 -12.85 -1.04 -10.88
N LYS A 213 -12.39 0.15 -11.25
CA LYS A 213 -11.48 0.37 -12.39
C LYS A 213 -10.21 -0.49 -12.29
N ASP A 214 -9.63 -0.56 -11.10
CA ASP A 214 -8.34 -1.22 -10.88
C ASP A 214 -8.45 -2.76 -11.01
N PRO A 215 -9.34 -3.47 -10.27
CA PRO A 215 -9.49 -4.92 -10.43
C PRO A 215 -10.05 -5.31 -11.81
N VAL A 216 -10.94 -4.52 -12.42
CA VAL A 216 -11.35 -4.73 -13.84
C VAL A 216 -10.15 -4.63 -14.77
N GLY A 217 -9.26 -3.65 -14.53
CA GLY A 217 -8.02 -3.48 -15.26
C GLY A 217 -7.11 -4.71 -15.15
N ILE A 218 -6.86 -5.19 -13.93
CA ILE A 218 -6.07 -6.40 -13.65
C ILE A 218 -6.67 -7.60 -14.37
N ARG A 219 -7.97 -7.88 -14.18
CA ARG A 219 -8.64 -9.02 -14.81
C ARG A 219 -8.50 -9.00 -16.33
N ARG A 220 -8.75 -7.84 -16.95
CA ARG A 220 -8.63 -7.67 -18.41
C ARG A 220 -7.21 -7.91 -18.91
N LYS A 221 -6.19 -7.43 -18.19
CA LYS A 221 -4.78 -7.57 -18.57
C LYS A 221 -4.32 -9.03 -18.45
N VAL A 222 -4.55 -9.65 -17.30
CA VAL A 222 -4.13 -11.04 -17.05
C VAL A 222 -4.87 -11.99 -18.00
N MET A 223 -6.16 -11.77 -18.25
CA MET A 223 -6.95 -12.60 -19.17
C MET A 223 -6.82 -12.21 -20.66
N SER A 224 -5.85 -11.37 -21.03
CA SER A 224 -5.67 -10.95 -22.43
C SER A 224 -5.27 -12.08 -23.36
N ASP A 225 -4.66 -13.14 -22.84
CA ASP A 225 -4.19 -14.31 -23.58
C ASP A 225 -4.59 -15.59 -22.83
N PRO A 226 -5.84 -16.07 -22.99
CA PRO A 226 -6.37 -17.19 -22.21
C PRO A 226 -5.80 -18.56 -22.61
N ALA A 227 -5.04 -18.64 -23.70
CA ALA A 227 -4.42 -19.88 -24.15
C ALA A 227 -3.16 -20.26 -23.35
N LEU A 228 -2.61 -19.30 -22.59
CA LEU A 228 -1.43 -19.54 -21.76
C LEU A 228 -1.82 -20.30 -20.48
N PRO A 229 -0.95 -21.20 -19.98
CA PRO A 229 -1.23 -21.95 -18.76
C PRO A 229 -1.03 -21.16 -17.45
N TYR A 230 -0.40 -19.98 -17.49
CA TYR A 230 -0.09 -19.19 -16.28
C TYR A 230 -0.70 -17.78 -16.34
N HIS A 231 -1.52 -17.46 -15.35
CA HIS A 231 -2.25 -16.21 -15.19
C HIS A 231 -2.15 -15.73 -13.75
N GLY A 232 -1.04 -15.06 -13.44
CA GLY A 232 -0.72 -14.63 -12.09
C GLY A 232 -1.18 -13.21 -11.77
N VAL A 233 -1.49 -12.98 -10.49
CA VAL A 233 -1.59 -11.64 -9.91
C VAL A 233 -0.74 -11.55 -8.65
N CYS A 234 0.02 -10.47 -8.52
CA CYS A 234 0.78 -10.14 -7.33
C CYS A 234 0.24 -8.87 -6.70
N LEU A 235 -0.32 -8.97 -5.50
CA LEU A 235 -0.89 -7.84 -4.77
C LEU A 235 0.03 -7.45 -3.62
N HIS A 236 0.51 -6.22 -3.65
CA HIS A 236 1.18 -5.61 -2.51
C HIS A 236 0.13 -5.17 -1.48
N LEU A 237 0.31 -5.64 -0.25
CA LEU A 237 -0.52 -5.34 0.90
C LEU A 237 0.29 -4.43 1.85
N ASP A 238 0.05 -3.12 1.76
CA ASP A 238 0.64 -2.14 2.68
C ASP A 238 0.07 -2.25 4.11
N GLY A 239 -1.03 -3.00 4.28
CA GLY A 239 -1.69 -3.36 5.54
C GLY A 239 -2.82 -4.37 5.31
N ALA A 240 -3.29 -5.01 6.38
CA ALA A 240 -4.48 -5.86 6.34
C ALA A 240 -5.73 -4.99 6.16
N PRO A 241 -6.46 -5.11 5.03
CA PRO A 241 -7.70 -4.37 4.88
C PRO A 241 -8.75 -4.92 5.84
N GLU A 242 -9.40 -4.05 6.62
CA GLU A 242 -10.52 -4.47 7.49
C GLU A 242 -11.84 -4.17 6.78
N SER A 243 -12.74 -5.15 6.78
CA SER A 243 -14.12 -4.94 6.34
C SER A 243 -14.83 -4.00 7.31
N VAL A 244 -15.44 -2.95 6.78
CA VAL A 244 -16.35 -2.12 7.57
C VAL A 244 -17.75 -2.76 7.50
N PRO A 245 -18.35 -3.13 8.65
CA PRO A 245 -19.70 -3.70 8.65
C PRO A 245 -20.70 -2.77 7.96
N ASN A 246 -21.55 -3.34 7.10
CA ASN A 246 -22.60 -2.64 6.35
C ASN A 246 -22.13 -1.62 5.29
N SER A 247 -20.85 -1.63 4.91
CA SER A 247 -20.38 -0.80 3.79
C SER A 247 -20.26 -1.60 2.49
N GLY A 248 -20.45 -0.92 1.36
CA GLY A 248 -20.01 -1.45 0.07
C GLY A 248 -18.49 -1.61 0.02
N PHE A 249 -17.99 -2.29 -1.01
CA PHE A 249 -16.55 -2.49 -1.26
C PHE A 249 -15.76 -1.14 -1.27
N THR A 250 -16.45 -0.01 -1.46
CA THR A 250 -15.88 1.34 -1.48
C THR A 250 -15.33 1.84 -0.15
N GLU A 251 -15.65 1.21 0.99
CA GLU A 251 -15.29 1.73 2.32
C GLU A 251 -14.40 0.78 3.14
N TYR A 252 -13.49 0.02 2.53
CA TYR A 252 -12.44 -0.62 3.32
C TYR A 252 -11.55 0.44 3.94
N ARG A 253 -11.38 0.33 5.26
CA ARG A 253 -10.31 1.05 5.94
C ARG A 253 -9.05 0.20 5.76
N GLN A 254 -8.04 0.81 5.14
CA GLN A 254 -6.70 0.23 5.20
C GLN A 254 -6.17 0.47 6.60
N PHE A 255 -6.29 -0.54 7.45
CA PHE A 255 -5.63 -0.53 8.72
C PHE A 255 -4.25 -1.15 8.55
N ALA A 256 -3.24 -0.35 8.87
CA ALA A 256 -1.86 -0.63 8.52
C ALA A 256 -1.21 -1.69 9.44
N THR A 257 -1.96 -2.69 9.91
CA THR A 257 -1.31 -3.87 10.51
C THR A 257 -0.60 -4.58 9.38
N PRO A 258 0.74 -4.67 9.42
CA PRO A 258 1.44 -5.48 8.45
C PRO A 258 0.85 -6.88 8.51
N LEU A 259 0.63 -7.51 7.37
CA LEU A 259 0.20 -8.91 7.30
C LEU A 259 1.12 -9.73 8.23
N GLU A 260 0.57 -10.32 9.30
CA GLU A 260 1.30 -11.27 10.12
C GLU A 260 1.48 -12.54 9.28
N CYS A 261 2.63 -12.61 8.61
CA CYS A 261 2.93 -13.65 7.62
C CYS A 261 3.40 -14.95 8.27
N ASP A 262 3.05 -15.21 9.52
CA ASP A 262 3.36 -16.44 10.27
C ASP A 262 2.20 -17.44 10.28
N VAL A 263 0.99 -17.00 9.92
CA VAL A 263 -0.19 -17.86 9.72
C VAL A 263 -0.68 -17.73 8.28
N MET A 264 -1.01 -18.85 7.63
CA MET A 264 -1.58 -18.86 6.27
C MET A 264 -3.11 -18.92 6.31
N PRO A 265 -3.79 -18.51 5.23
CA PRO A 265 -5.23 -18.77 5.08
C PRO A 265 -5.51 -20.27 5.13
N THR A 266 -6.64 -20.64 5.72
CA THR A 266 -7.01 -22.05 5.95
C THR A 266 -7.70 -22.69 4.76
N ARG A 267 -8.13 -21.86 3.79
CA ARG A 267 -8.89 -22.28 2.61
C ARG A 267 -8.26 -21.78 1.30
N PRO A 268 -8.50 -22.45 0.17
CA PRO A 268 -8.18 -21.91 -1.14
C PRO A 268 -8.88 -20.57 -1.41
N PRO A 269 -8.28 -19.68 -2.23
CA PRO A 269 -8.90 -18.46 -2.68
C PRO A 269 -10.03 -18.74 -3.68
N ASN A 270 -11.13 -18.02 -3.56
CA ASN A 270 -12.23 -17.97 -4.52
C ASN A 270 -11.96 -16.86 -5.55
N LEU A 271 -11.03 -17.13 -6.47
CA LEU A 271 -10.62 -16.15 -7.49
C LEU A 271 -11.61 -16.09 -8.65
N PRO A 272 -11.71 -14.94 -9.35
CA PRO A 272 -12.39 -14.88 -10.63
C PRO A 272 -11.83 -15.92 -11.61
N PRO A 273 -12.65 -16.43 -12.55
CA PRO A 273 -12.22 -17.44 -13.50
C PRO A 273 -10.95 -17.03 -14.27
N GLY A 274 -10.02 -17.97 -14.37
CA GLY A 274 -8.80 -17.85 -15.17
C GLY A 274 -7.53 -17.53 -14.38
N PHE A 275 -7.60 -16.97 -13.16
CA PHE A 275 -6.39 -16.81 -12.35
C PHE A 275 -5.84 -18.17 -11.88
N THR A 276 -4.54 -18.38 -12.06
CA THR A 276 -3.85 -19.60 -11.64
C THR A 276 -2.98 -19.40 -10.41
N ASP A 277 -2.47 -18.18 -10.23
CA ASP A 277 -1.50 -17.85 -9.19
C ASP A 277 -1.88 -16.55 -8.48
N LEU A 278 -1.92 -16.59 -7.16
CA LEU A 278 -2.10 -15.43 -6.31
C LEU A 278 -0.87 -15.25 -5.42
N TRP A 279 -0.24 -14.08 -5.52
CA TRP A 279 0.84 -13.66 -4.63
C TRP A 279 0.37 -12.50 -3.77
N LEU A 280 0.46 -12.65 -2.45
CA LEU A 280 0.12 -11.62 -1.48
C LEU A 280 1.39 -11.21 -0.75
N ILE A 281 1.91 -10.01 -1.01
CA ILE A 281 3.20 -9.56 -0.50
C ILE A 281 2.99 -8.41 0.49
N GLY A 282 3.40 -8.60 1.73
CA GLY A 282 3.36 -7.58 2.77
C GLY A 282 4.59 -6.67 2.79
N LYS A 283 4.50 -5.58 3.56
CA LYS A 283 5.53 -4.54 3.75
C LYS A 283 6.92 -5.07 4.14
N PHE A 284 7.00 -6.21 4.85
CA PHE A 284 8.27 -6.78 5.32
C PHE A 284 8.94 -7.72 4.33
N ARG A 285 8.60 -7.63 3.03
CA ARG A 285 9.14 -8.50 1.98
C ARG A 285 8.87 -9.99 2.24
N ARG A 286 7.74 -10.28 2.87
CA ARG A 286 7.23 -11.63 3.14
C ARG A 286 5.78 -11.70 2.74
N GLY A 287 5.26 -12.90 2.54
CA GLY A 287 3.89 -13.06 2.09
C GLY A 287 3.49 -14.50 1.89
N TRP A 288 2.41 -14.66 1.11
CA TRP A 288 1.88 -15.96 0.72
C TRP A 288 1.81 -16.08 -0.79
N HIS A 289 1.99 -17.30 -1.28
CA HIS A 289 1.70 -17.69 -2.65
C HIS A 289 0.70 -18.83 -2.64
N TRP A 290 -0.30 -18.76 -3.50
CA TRP A 290 -1.24 -19.84 -3.75
C TRP A 290 -1.24 -20.23 -5.22
N ASN A 291 -1.30 -21.53 -5.49
CA ASN A 291 -1.74 -22.11 -6.74
C ASN A 291 -2.52 -23.42 -6.47
N SER A 292 -3.15 -23.99 -7.50
CA SER A 292 -3.95 -25.21 -7.39
C SER A 292 -3.17 -26.44 -6.93
N ASP A 293 -1.88 -26.50 -7.26
CA ASP A 293 -1.07 -27.71 -7.13
C ASP A 293 -0.43 -27.82 -5.75
N SER A 294 0.02 -26.70 -5.21
CA SER A 294 0.77 -26.61 -3.94
C SER A 294 -0.08 -26.07 -2.79
N GLY A 295 -1.23 -25.46 -3.06
CA GLY A 295 -1.97 -24.69 -2.05
C GLY A 295 -1.18 -23.47 -1.59
N TRP A 296 -1.37 -23.07 -0.33
CA TRP A 296 -0.66 -21.92 0.25
C TRP A 296 0.78 -22.26 0.62
N THR A 297 1.71 -21.38 0.27
CA THR A 297 3.13 -21.44 0.66
C THR A 297 3.60 -20.08 1.18
N PHE A 298 4.58 -20.08 2.08
CA PHE A 298 5.23 -18.85 2.53
C PHE A 298 6.26 -18.40 1.50
N VAL A 299 6.31 -17.10 1.24
CA VAL A 299 7.30 -16.51 0.33
C VAL A 299 8.05 -15.38 1.02
N VAL A 300 9.33 -15.26 0.69
CA VAL A 300 10.22 -14.24 1.24
C VAL A 300 11.08 -13.64 0.14
N ALA A 301 11.47 -12.37 0.28
CA ALA A 301 12.48 -11.81 -0.62
C ALA A 301 13.84 -12.48 -0.38
N PRO A 302 14.66 -12.61 -1.43
CA PRO A 302 16.00 -13.11 -1.29
C PRO A 302 16.76 -12.25 -0.27
N SER A 303 17.51 -12.91 0.61
CA SER A 303 18.37 -12.22 1.57
C SER A 303 19.33 -11.31 0.81
N SER A 304 19.31 -10.01 1.07
CA SER A 304 20.28 -9.07 0.52
C SER A 304 21.63 -9.37 1.15
N VAL A 305 22.39 -10.28 0.56
CA VAL A 305 23.78 -10.54 0.95
C VAL A 305 24.56 -9.24 0.71
N GLY A 306 24.80 -8.46 1.76
CA GLY A 306 25.81 -7.40 1.78
C GLY A 306 25.40 -5.95 1.49
N ARG A 307 24.13 -5.54 1.60
CA ARG A 307 23.78 -4.10 1.67
C ARG A 307 22.87 -3.84 2.85
N SER A 308 23.42 -3.15 3.86
CA SER A 308 22.68 -2.56 4.96
C SER A 308 21.58 -1.65 4.41
N ASP A 309 20.33 -2.08 4.51
CA ASP A 309 19.15 -1.25 4.26
C ASP A 309 19.16 -0.11 5.29
N PRO A 310 19.24 1.17 4.88
CA PRO A 310 19.31 2.30 5.80
C PRO A 310 18.03 2.51 6.62
N ASP A 311 16.94 1.83 6.25
CA ASP A 311 15.61 1.96 6.88
C ASP A 311 15.19 0.74 7.72
N SER A 312 16.08 -0.20 8.01
CA SER A 312 15.77 -1.26 8.98
C SER A 312 15.96 -0.72 10.41
N PRO A 313 14.89 -0.55 11.22
CA PRO A 313 15.06 -0.19 12.62
C PRO A 313 15.81 -1.32 13.32
N SER A 314 17.01 -1.02 13.82
CA SER A 314 17.77 -1.96 14.63
C SER A 314 16.94 -2.29 15.87
N VAL A 315 16.42 -3.52 15.93
CA VAL A 315 15.85 -4.07 17.17
C VAL A 315 17.03 -4.25 18.12
N ARG A 316 17.32 -3.22 18.92
CA ARG A 316 18.14 -3.39 20.12
C ARG A 316 17.27 -4.16 21.10
N SER A 317 17.54 -5.46 21.24
CA SER A 317 17.06 -6.26 22.34
C SER A 317 17.59 -5.66 23.65
N GLY A 318 16.80 -4.77 24.25
CA GLY A 318 17.02 -4.30 25.61
C GLY A 318 16.47 -5.36 26.56
N SER A 319 17.36 -6.18 27.11
CA SER A 319 17.05 -7.05 28.25
C SER A 319 16.69 -6.20 29.46
N ILE A 320 15.40 -6.10 29.78
CA ILE A 320 14.95 -5.61 31.09
C ILE A 320 15.02 -6.82 32.03
N GLY A 321 16.09 -6.87 32.82
CA GLY A 321 16.15 -7.75 33.99
C GLY A 321 15.19 -7.21 35.05
N ALA A 322 14.16 -7.98 35.34
CA ALA A 322 13.33 -7.79 36.52
C ALA A 322 14.04 -8.49 37.69
N ASP A 323 14.62 -7.70 38.59
CA ASP A 323 15.10 -8.17 39.89
C ASP A 323 14.27 -7.44 40.95
N LEU A 324 13.21 -8.11 41.41
CA LEU A 324 12.40 -7.74 42.56
C LEU A 324 12.18 -9.02 43.36
N SER A 325 13.15 -9.33 44.22
CA SER A 325 12.95 -10.26 45.32
C SER A 325 12.69 -9.46 46.59
N ASP A 326 11.55 -9.75 47.20
CA ASP A 326 11.04 -9.23 48.46
C ASP A 326 12.04 -9.28 49.62
N SER A 327 11.99 -8.26 50.47
CA SER A 327 12.39 -8.37 51.88
C SER A 327 11.55 -7.41 52.73
N VAL A 328 10.62 -8.00 53.47
CA VAL A 328 9.93 -7.47 54.68
C VAL A 328 10.57 -8.24 55.85
N PRO A 329 10.92 -7.61 57.00
CA PRO A 329 9.99 -6.91 57.90
C PRO A 329 9.99 -5.38 57.81
#